data_AF-A0A7Y1LER1-F1
#
_entry.id   AF-A0A7Y1LER1-F1
#
_cell.length_a   1.000
_cell.length_b   1.000
_cell.length_c   1.000
_cell.angle_alpha   90.00
_cell.angle_beta   90.00
_cell.angle_gamma   90.00
#
_symmetry.space_group_name_H-M   'P 1'
#
loop_
_entity.id
_entity.type
_entity.pdbx_description
1 polymer ?
#
loop_
_entity_poly.entity_id
_entity_poly.type
_entity_poly.pdbx_seq_one_letter_code
_entity_poly.pdbx_strand_id
1 'polypeptide(L)' 'MSKVGQQSWAHIYSGHFQVDIDGWRMSIYNDCDHLDYCEQCVSPDGRRWSFDSGDRFGTDPVALLSTWEHQTLEQLLKTL' A
#
# COMPACT_ATOMS: atom_id res chain seq x y z
N MET A 1 -1.09 -9.66 7.48
CA MET A 1 -1.05 -9.09 6.12
C MET A 1 -1.23 -10.22 5.11
N SER A 2 -2.05 -10.01 4.08
CA SER A 2 -2.23 -10.95 2.97
C SER A 2 -2.48 -10.20 1.67
N LYS A 3 -2.05 -10.74 0.52
CA LYS A 3 -2.36 -10.13 -0.78
C LYS A 3 -3.78 -10.43 -1.23
N VAL A 4 -4.35 -9.50 -1.98
CA VAL A 4 -5.64 -9.67 -2.65
C VAL A 4 -5.36 -10.10 -4.10
N GLY A 5 -5.84 -11.29 -4.47
CA GLY A 5 -5.68 -11.83 -5.82
C GLY A 5 -4.47 -12.76 -6.00
N GLN A 6 -4.17 -13.08 -7.26
CA GLN A 6 -3.19 -14.14 -7.61
C GLN A 6 -1.78 -13.60 -7.88
N GLN A 7 -1.65 -12.36 -8.35
CA GLN A 7 -0.34 -11.76 -8.64
C GLN A 7 0.47 -11.54 -7.37
N SER A 8 1.78 -11.79 -7.42
CA SER A 8 2.73 -11.46 -6.34
C SER A 8 3.37 -10.09 -6.60
N TRP A 9 4.03 -9.54 -5.60
CA TRP A 9 4.75 -8.26 -5.73
C TRP A 9 5.73 -8.26 -6.91
N ALA A 10 6.57 -9.29 -7.00
CA ALA A 10 7.56 -9.43 -8.06
C ALA A 10 6.95 -9.60 -9.47
N HIS A 11 5.73 -10.17 -9.57
CA HIS A 11 5.05 -10.32 -10.85
C HIS A 11 4.52 -8.98 -11.37
N ILE A 12 4.05 -8.11 -10.48
CA ILE A 12 3.53 -6.79 -10.87
C ILE A 12 4.65 -5.92 -11.42
N TYR A 13 5.81 -5.90 -10.75
CA TYR A 13 7.02 -5.13 -11.08
C TYR A 13 6.84 -3.60 -11.12
N SER A 14 5.83 -3.09 -11.82
CA SER A 14 5.37 -1.71 -11.77
C SER A 14 3.84 -1.68 -11.86
N GLY A 15 3.17 -1.18 -10.83
CA GLY A 15 1.71 -1.10 -10.76
C GLY A 15 1.14 -1.28 -9.35
N HIS A 16 -0.19 -1.25 -9.24
CA HIS A 16 -0.89 -1.36 -7.96
C HIS A 16 -0.92 -2.80 -7.44
N PHE A 17 -0.52 -2.97 -6.18
CA PHE A 17 -0.61 -4.21 -5.42
C PHE A 17 -1.60 -4.04 -4.27
N GLN A 18 -2.61 -4.91 -4.23
CA GLN A 18 -3.66 -4.85 -3.22
C GLN A 18 -3.34 -5.79 -2.05
N VAL A 19 -3.43 -5.27 -0.83
CA VAL A 19 -3.20 -6.02 0.40
C VAL A 19 -4.28 -5.78 1.43
N ASP A 20 -4.52 -6.79 2.26
CA ASP A 20 -5.31 -6.72 3.48
C ASP A 20 -4.38 -6.76 4.70
N ILE A 21 -4.53 -5.75 5.57
CA ILE A 21 -3.75 -5.61 6.81
C ILE A 21 -4.74 -5.35 7.94
N ASP A 22 -4.96 -6.34 8.81
CA ASP A 22 -5.83 -6.22 9.97
C ASP A 22 -7.23 -5.65 9.63
N GLY A 23 -7.79 -6.08 8.49
CA GLY A 23 -9.09 -5.65 7.96
C GLY A 23 -9.06 -4.33 7.19
N TRP A 24 -7.90 -3.65 7.09
CA TRP A 24 -7.70 -2.54 6.17
C TRP A 24 -7.39 -3.06 4.78
N ARG A 25 -8.11 -2.56 3.78
CA ARG A 25 -7.80 -2.85 2.37
C ARG A 25 -7.00 -1.69 1.79
N MET A 26 -5.79 -1.97 1.35
CA MET A 26 -4.87 -0.96 0.82
C MET A 26 -4.49 -1.30 -0.62
N SER A 27 -4.38 -0.26 -1.45
CA SER A 27 -3.79 -0.30 -2.79
C SER A 27 -2.49 0.46 -2.72
N ILE A 28 -1.37 -0.24 -2.88
CA ILE A 28 -0.02 0.30 -2.77
C ILE A 28 0.61 0.24 -4.16
N TYR A 29 1.33 1.29 -4.56
CA TYR A 29 2.06 1.29 -5.83
C TYR A 29 3.45 0.66 -5.66
N ASN A 30 3.72 -0.35 -6.48
CA ASN A 30 5.05 -0.89 -6.70
C ASN A 30 5.68 -0.14 -7.87
N ASP A 31 6.82 0.50 -7.67
CA ASP A 31 7.63 1.08 -8.75
C ASP A 31 8.95 0.34 -8.88
N CYS A 32 9.06 -0.50 -9.90
CA CYS A 32 10.28 -1.25 -10.22
C CYS A 32 10.84 -2.05 -9.03
N ASP A 33 9.97 -2.76 -8.31
CA ASP A 33 10.25 -3.50 -7.07
C ASP A 33 10.44 -2.63 -5.80
N HIS A 34 10.08 -1.34 -5.84
CA HIS A 34 10.14 -0.44 -4.69
C HIS A 34 8.75 0.01 -4.21
N LEU A 35 8.62 0.19 -2.89
CA LEU A 35 7.43 0.76 -2.27
C LEU A 35 7.39 2.29 -2.52
N ASP A 36 6.41 2.75 -3.31
CA ASP A 36 6.28 4.17 -3.69
C ASP A 36 5.24 4.93 -2.84
N TYR A 37 3.93 4.72 -3.07
CA TYR A 37 2.85 5.41 -2.35
C TYR A 37 1.62 4.52 -2.04
N CYS A 38 0.76 4.91 -1.07
CA CYS A 38 -0.62 4.37 -0.97
C CYS A 38 -1.50 5.13 -1.97
N GLU A 39 -2.13 4.42 -2.90
CA GLU A 39 -3.16 4.97 -3.80
C GLU A 39 -4.48 5.13 -3.05
N GLN A 40 -4.85 4.11 -2.27
CA GLN A 40 -6.11 4.07 -1.55
C GLN A 40 -6.01 3.18 -0.33
N CYS A 41 -6.62 3.63 0.76
CA CYS A 41 -6.65 2.93 2.02
C CYS A 41 -8.13 2.92 2.51
N VAL A 42 -8.73 1.74 2.74
CA VAL A 42 -10.11 1.57 3.23
C VAL A 42 -10.09 0.89 4.59
N SER A 43 -10.68 1.53 5.59
CA SER A 43 -10.77 1.01 6.94
C SER A 43 -11.81 -0.11 7.07
N PRO A 44 -11.74 -0.93 8.14
CA PRO A 44 -12.73 -1.97 8.41
C PRO A 44 -14.17 -1.45 8.52
N ASP A 45 -14.36 -0.20 8.95
CA ASP A 45 -15.65 0.48 9.07
C ASP A 45 -16.10 1.18 7.77
N GLY A 46 -15.34 1.04 6.68
CA GLY A 46 -15.70 1.51 5.34
C GLY A 46 -15.29 2.95 5.03
N ARG A 47 -14.57 3.66 5.93
CA ARG A 47 -13.99 4.96 5.62
C ARG A 47 -12.87 4.79 4.59
N ARG A 48 -12.81 5.72 3.64
CA ARG A 48 -11.85 5.70 2.53
C ARG A 48 -10.97 6.93 2.59
N TRP A 49 -9.68 6.71 2.42
CA TRP A 49 -8.71 7.71 2.00
C TRP A 49 -8.20 7.34 0.60
N SER A 50 -8.01 8.32 -0.29
CA SER A 50 -7.35 8.12 -1.59
C SER A 50 -6.39 9.25 -1.92
N PHE A 51 -5.34 8.93 -2.66
CA PHE A 51 -4.28 9.86 -3.06
C PHE A 51 -4.82 11.08 -3.83
N ASP A 52 -5.86 10.87 -4.65
CA ASP A 52 -6.52 11.90 -5.46
C ASP A 52 -7.53 12.80 -4.70
N SER A 53 -7.77 12.53 -3.41
CA SER A 53 -8.82 13.21 -2.62
C SER A 53 -8.58 14.71 -2.38
N GLY A 54 -7.39 15.20 -2.75
CA GLY A 54 -6.91 16.56 -2.45
C GLY A 54 -6.56 16.77 -0.97
N ASP A 55 -5.83 17.85 -0.69
CA ASP A 55 -5.22 18.24 0.59
C ASP A 55 -6.14 18.19 1.84
N ARG A 56 -7.44 17.97 1.66
CA ARG A 56 -8.42 17.91 2.76
C ARG A 56 -8.26 16.66 3.64
N PHE A 57 -7.65 15.59 3.13
CA PHE A 57 -7.48 14.32 3.85
C PHE A 57 -6.02 13.84 4.03
N GLY A 58 -5.04 14.70 3.73
CA GLY A 58 -3.68 14.56 4.26
C GLY A 58 -2.65 13.86 3.38
N THR A 59 -1.44 13.78 3.93
CA THR A 59 -0.23 13.18 3.36
C THR A 59 -0.40 11.70 3.07
N ASP A 60 0.25 11.23 2.00
CA ASP A 60 0.37 9.80 1.69
C ASP A 60 0.82 9.00 2.93
N PRO A 61 0.05 7.97 3.35
CA PRO A 61 0.41 7.09 4.46
C PRO A 61 1.81 6.48 4.35
N VAL A 62 2.30 6.19 3.14
CA VAL A 62 3.66 5.66 2.94
C VAL A 62 4.71 6.72 3.27
N ALA A 63 4.45 7.98 2.93
CA ALA A 63 5.33 9.11 3.27
C ALA A 63 5.37 9.46 4.77
N LEU A 64 4.44 8.94 5.58
CA LEU A 64 4.45 9.10 7.04
C LEU A 64 5.33 8.07 7.76
N LEU A 65 5.77 7.02 7.04
CA LEU A 65 6.61 5.97 7.62
C LEU A 65 8.03 6.49 7.86
N SER A 66 8.63 6.08 8.98
CA SER A 66 10.08 6.17 9.13
C SER A 66 10.79 5.32 8.08
N THR A 67 12.08 5.58 7.85
CA THR A 67 12.89 4.77 6.93
C THR A 67 12.85 3.28 7.27
N TRP A 68 12.85 2.92 8.56
CA TRP A 68 12.79 1.52 8.99
C TRP A 68 11.42 0.89 8.74
N GLU A 69 10.34 1.60 9.01
CA GLU A 69 8.98 1.11 8.75
C GLU A 69 8.73 0.92 7.25
N HIS A 70 9.19 1.87 6.43
CA HIS A 70 9.11 1.79 4.97
C HIS A 70 9.83 0.53 4.45
N GLN A 71 11.10 0.33 4.85
CA GLN A 71 11.87 -0.84 4.44
C GLN A 71 11.25 -2.15 4.93
N THR A 72 10.75 -2.17 6.16
CA THR A 72 10.10 -3.36 6.73
C THR A 72 8.84 -3.72 5.96
N LEU A 73 8.01 -2.71 5.63
CA LEU A 73 6.80 -2.90 4.84
C LEU A 73 7.14 -3.42 3.44
N GLU A 74 8.12 -2.83 2.74
CA GLU A 74 8.55 -3.28 1.42
C GLU A 74 8.97 -4.77 1.45
N GLN A 75 9.77 -5.18 2.45
CA GLN A 75 10.17 -6.57 2.60
C GLN A 75 8.99 -7.50 2.86
N LEU A 76 8.02 -7.10 3.68
CA LEU A 76 6.81 -7.89 3.91
C LEU A 76 6.00 -8.04 2.62
N LEU A 77 5.83 -6.97 1.84
CA LEU A 77 5.12 -7.01 0.56
C LEU A 77 5.77 -7.98 -0.42
N LYS A 78 7.11 -8.05 -0.46
CA LYS A 78 7.88 -8.97 -1.29
C LYS A 78 7.69 -10.46 -0.92
N THR A 79 7.22 -10.76 0.29
CA THR A 79 6.95 -12.14 0.73
C THR A 79 5.57 -12.67 0.36
N LEU A 80 4.70 -11.82 -0.22
CA LEU A 80 3.33 -12.15 -0.59
C LEU A 80 3.21 -12.59 -2.05
#